data_AF-A0A2X1RLD7-F1
#
_entry.id   AF-A0A2X1RLD7-F1
#
_cell.length_a   1.000
_cell.length_b   1.000
_cell.length_c   1.000
_cell.angle_alpha   90.00
_cell.angle_beta   90.00
_cell.angle_gamma   90.00
#
_symmetry.space_group_name_H-M   'P 1'
#
loop_
_entity.id
_entity.type
_entity.pdbx_description
1 polymer ?
#
loop_
_entity_poly.entity_id
_entity_poly.type
_entity_poly.pdbx_seq_one_letter_code
_entity_poly.pdbx_strand_id
1 'polypeptide(L)'
;MLAFELIIRLPRQIISAFKPYFFVNYVDVSNANVQTTVNSTMLQQSFGRYWQKEVGLKAEILHFQLSAFISKSQGSQLGKQQNVGVKLGYRW
;
A
#
# COMPACT_ATOMS: atom_id res chain seq x y z
N MET A 1 27.49 -2.92 -22.32
CA MET A 1 27.40 -3.09 -20.85
C MET A 1 27.62 -1.72 -20.19
N LEU A 2 26.61 -0.85 -20.18
CA LEU A 2 26.73 0.54 -19.68
C LEU A 2 25.46 1.03 -18.94
N ALA A 3 24.45 0.19 -18.75
CA ALA A 3 23.16 0.61 -18.17
C ALA A 3 23.03 0.36 -16.65
N PHE A 4 24.07 -0.18 -15.98
CA PHE A 4 24.00 -0.56 -14.56
C PHE A 4 24.74 0.40 -13.60
N GLU A 5 25.51 1.35 -14.14
CA GLU A 5 26.34 2.29 -13.34
C GLU A 5 25.61 3.58 -12.93
N LEU A 6 24.35 3.79 -13.34
CA LEU A 6 23.63 5.04 -13.05
C LEU A 6 22.93 5.07 -11.68
N ILE A 7 22.96 3.97 -10.92
CA ILE A 7 22.21 3.86 -9.65
C ILE A 7 23.04 4.27 -8.42
N ILE A 8 24.36 4.43 -8.52
CA ILE A 8 25.25 4.58 -7.33
C ILE A 8 26.11 5.85 -7.36
N ARG A 9 25.51 7.02 -7.63
CA ARG A 9 26.20 8.31 -7.41
C ARG A 9 25.30 9.44 -6.92
N LEU A 10 24.32 9.12 -6.08
CA LEU A 10 23.63 10.14 -5.30
C LEU A 10 24.42 10.39 -4.00
N PRO A 11 24.74 11.65 -3.64
CA PRO A 11 25.45 11.99 -2.42
C PRO A 11 24.85 11.27 -1.20
N ARG A 12 25.70 10.64 -0.39
CA ARG A 12 25.34 9.81 0.77
C ARG A 12 24.48 10.52 1.84
N GLN A 13 24.23 11.82 1.71
CA GLN A 13 23.37 12.62 2.59
C GLN A 13 21.96 12.90 2.03
N ILE A 14 21.69 12.56 0.77
CA ILE A 14 20.40 12.87 0.11
C ILE A 14 19.35 11.80 0.37
N ILE A 15 19.77 10.55 0.58
CA ILE A 15 18.90 9.39 0.79
C ILE A 15 19.04 8.92 2.24
N SER A 16 17.94 8.89 3.00
CA SER A 16 17.93 8.26 4.32
C SER A 16 18.10 6.74 4.20
N ALA A 17 18.76 6.10 5.16
CA ALA A 17 18.77 4.63 5.26
C ALA A 17 17.34 4.05 5.19
N PHE A 18 17.17 2.89 4.54
CA PHE A 18 15.89 2.21 4.46
C PHE A 18 15.40 1.84 5.85
N LYS A 19 14.23 2.36 6.24
CA LYS A 19 13.61 2.10 7.55
C LYS A 19 12.50 1.07 7.39
N PRO A 20 12.55 -0.07 8.07
CA PRO A 20 11.41 -0.97 8.12
C PRO A 20 10.26 -0.32 8.89
N TYR A 21 9.03 -0.68 8.54
CA TYR A 21 7.83 -0.32 9.28
C TYR A 21 6.78 -1.43 9.19
N PHE A 22 5.85 -1.43 10.14
CA PHE A 22 4.66 -2.26 10.10
C PHE A 22 3.44 -1.46 10.53
N PHE A 23 2.27 -1.80 9.98
CA PHE A 23 0.99 -1.24 10.37
C PHE A 23 -0.02 -2.36 10.58
N VAL A 24 -0.88 -2.18 11.57
CA VAL A 24 -2.07 -3.01 11.78
C VAL A 24 -3.25 -2.06 11.89
N ASN A 25 -4.13 -2.09 10.88
CA ASN A 25 -5.29 -1.23 10.80
C ASN A 25 -6.56 -2.06 11.00
N TYR A 26 -7.49 -1.54 11.79
CA TYR A 26 -8.86 -2.01 11.84
C TYR A 26 -9.71 -1.08 10.97
N VAL A 27 -10.25 -1.62 9.89
CA VAL A 27 -11.02 -0.84 8.92
C VAL A 27 -12.49 -1.21 9.05
N ASP A 28 -13.32 -0.20 9.31
CA ASP A 28 -14.77 -0.32 9.32
C ASP A 28 -15.36 0.37 8.09
N VAL A 29 -15.88 -0.44 7.17
CA VAL A 29 -16.61 0.01 5.97
C VAL A 29 -18.00 -0.64 5.93
N SER A 30 -18.58 -0.93 7.09
CA SER A 30 -19.91 -1.53 7.20
C SER A 30 -21.02 -0.71 6.54
N ASN A 31 -20.85 0.62 6.47
CA ASN A 31 -21.77 1.53 5.79
C ASN A 31 -21.57 1.61 4.27
N ALA A 32 -20.51 1.00 3.73
CA ALA A 32 -20.23 0.99 2.30
C ALA A 32 -20.79 -0.27 1.64
N ASN A 33 -21.53 -0.09 0.55
CA ASN A 33 -22.04 -1.16 -0.29
C ASN A 33 -21.64 -0.87 -1.74
N VAL A 34 -21.01 -1.85 -2.39
CA VAL A 34 -20.68 -1.74 -3.81
C VAL A 34 -21.78 -2.40 -4.61
N GLN A 35 -22.35 -1.64 -5.54
CA GLN A 35 -23.38 -2.11 -6.45
C GLN A 35 -22.76 -2.27 -7.83
N THR A 36 -22.81 -3.49 -8.37
CA THR A 36 -22.32 -3.81 -9.70
C THR A 36 -23.42 -4.48 -10.49
N THR A 37 -23.74 -3.95 -11.67
CA THR A 37 -24.73 -4.59 -12.57
C THR A 37 -24.02 -5.60 -13.45
N VAL A 38 -24.46 -6.85 -13.43
CA VAL A 38 -23.96 -7.94 -14.28
C VAL A 38 -25.14 -8.50 -15.06
N ASN A 39 -25.11 -8.39 -16.40
CA ASN A 39 -26.17 -8.89 -17.29
C ASN A 39 -27.59 -8.53 -16.82
N SER A 40 -27.82 -7.24 -16.54
CA SER A 40 -29.10 -6.70 -16.03
C SER A 40 -29.50 -7.15 -14.61
N THR A 41 -28.65 -7.90 -13.90
CA THR A 41 -28.83 -8.26 -12.49
C THR A 41 -27.94 -7.38 -11.61
N MET A 42 -28.51 -6.75 -10.60
CA MET A 42 -27.76 -5.91 -9.65
C MET A 42 -27.18 -6.78 -8.53
N LEU A 43 -25.85 -6.85 -8.44
CA LEU A 43 -25.14 -7.46 -7.32
C LEU A 43 -24.76 -6.37 -6.32
N GLN A 44 -25.23 -6.51 -5.09
CA GLN A 44 -24.85 -5.64 -3.97
C GLN A 44 -23.96 -6.43 -3.02
N GLN A 45 -22.76 -5.91 -2.77
CA GLN A 45 -21.81 -6.54 -1.86
C GLN A 45 -21.37 -5.54 -0.78
N SER A 46 -21.70 -5.85 0.47
CA SER A 46 -21.13 -5.18 1.64
C SER A 46 -19.77 -5.78 1.99
N PHE A 47 -18.81 -4.94 2.34
CA PHE A 47 -17.45 -5.35 2.72
C PHE A 47 -17.23 -5.44 4.23
N GLY A 48 -18.13 -4.84 5.03
CA GLY A 48 -18.14 -4.96 6.48
C GLY A 48 -16.86 -4.44 7.15
N ARG A 49 -16.36 -5.21 8.11
CA ARG A 49 -15.18 -4.84 8.94
C ARG A 49 -14.05 -5.81 8.64
N TYR A 50 -12.83 -5.30 8.54
CA TYR A 50 -11.67 -6.14 8.27
C TYR A 50 -10.39 -5.63 8.95
N TRP A 51 -9.49 -6.58 9.21
CA TRP A 51 -8.13 -6.31 9.66
C TRP A 51 -7.21 -6.22 8.46
N GLN A 52 -6.38 -5.19 8.42
CA GLN A 52 -5.30 -5.06 7.45
C GLN A 52 -3.96 -5.03 8.18
N LYS A 53 -3.03 -5.86 7.71
CA LYS A 53 -1.65 -5.94 8.21
C LYS A 53 -0.72 -5.59 7.07
N GLU A 54 0.13 -4.60 7.26
CA GLU A 54 1.09 -4.13 6.27
C GLU A 54 2.51 -4.15 6.85
N VAL A 55 3.48 -4.57 6.04
CA VAL A 55 4.90 -4.44 6.36
C VAL A 55 5.60 -3.83 5.15
N GLY A 56 6.59 -2.99 5.39
CA GLY A 56 7.27 -2.31 4.30
C GLY A 56 8.61 -1.69 4.68
N LEU A 57 9.27 -1.15 3.66
CA LEU A 57 10.49 -0.37 3.75
C LEU A 57 10.18 1.05 3.27
N LYS A 58 10.69 2.06 3.97
CA LYS A 58 10.60 3.46 3.55
C LYS A 58 11.99 4.10 3.45
N ALA A 59 12.14 5.01 2.50
CA ALA A 59 13.30 5.88 2.34
C ALA A 59 12.82 7.31 2.08
N GLU A 60 13.61 8.29 2.52
CA GLU A 60 13.36 9.70 2.30
C GLU A 60 14.48 10.26 1.43
N ILE A 61 14.11 10.99 0.37
CA ILE A 61 15.02 11.63 -0.58
C ILE A 61 14.61 13.10 -0.68
N LEU A 62 15.38 14.00 -0.07
CA LEU A 62 15.01 15.42 0.07
C LEU A 62 13.59 15.57 0.68
N HIS A 63 12.64 16.11 -0.10
CA HIS A 63 11.24 16.30 0.27
C HIS A 63 10.35 15.09 -0.09
N PHE A 64 10.89 14.09 -0.78
CA PHE A 64 10.15 12.92 -1.22
C PHE A 64 10.25 11.78 -0.21
N GLN A 65 9.13 11.11 0.02
CA GLN A 65 9.04 9.88 0.80
C GLN A 65 8.65 8.73 -0.13
N LEU A 66 9.51 7.73 -0.25
CA LEU A 66 9.24 6.53 -1.04
C LEU A 66 9.09 5.34 -0.09
N SER A 67 8.08 4.51 -0.31
CA SER A 67 7.99 3.22 0.39
C SER A 67 7.50 2.10 -0.51
N ALA A 68 7.92 0.89 -0.20
CA ALA A 68 7.43 -0.35 -0.81
C ALA A 68 6.88 -1.25 0.29
N PHE A 69 5.76 -1.92 0.03
CA PHE A 69 5.05 -2.69 1.04
C PHE A 69 4.37 -3.93 0.49
N ILE A 70 4.15 -4.87 1.39
CA ILE A 70 3.21 -5.97 1.22
C ILE A 70 2.16 -5.88 2.32
N SER A 71 0.91 -6.17 2.01
CA SER A 71 -0.16 -6.20 3.00
C SER A 71 -1.11 -7.36 2.80
N LYS A 72 -1.79 -7.73 3.87
CA LYS A 72 -2.87 -8.72 3.87
C LYS A 72 -4.09 -8.13 4.56
N SER A 73 -5.24 -8.27 3.93
CA SER A 73 -6.53 -7.84 4.47
C SER A 73 -7.46 -9.04 4.61
N GLN A 74 -8.16 -9.15 5.74
CA GLN A 74 -9.12 -10.22 6.00
C GLN A 74 -10.23 -9.73 6.93
N GLY A 75 -11.48 -9.99 6.54
CA GLY A 75 -12.68 -9.67 7.30
C GLY A 75 -13.73 -10.77 7.19
N SER A 76 -14.92 -10.52 7.75
CA SER A 76 -16.03 -11.47 7.67
C SER A 76 -16.62 -11.55 6.26
N GLN A 77 -16.74 -10.41 5.58
CA GLN A 77 -17.21 -10.32 4.18
C GLN A 77 -16.06 -10.17 3.19
N LEU A 78 -14.95 -9.57 3.62
CA LEU A 78 -13.73 -9.47 2.81
C LEU A 78 -12.89 -10.74 2.96
N GLY A 79 -12.82 -11.54 1.90
CA GLY A 79 -11.91 -12.69 1.84
C GLY A 79 -10.44 -12.29 2.05
N LYS A 80 -9.55 -13.29 2.18
CA LYS A 80 -8.12 -13.04 2.36
C LYS A 80 -7.53 -12.40 1.10
N GLN A 81 -7.27 -11.11 1.16
CA GLN A 81 -6.61 -10.35 0.09
C GLN A 81 -5.15 -10.10 0.42
N GLN A 82 -4.30 -10.12 -0.59
CA GLN A 82 -2.88 -9.78 -0.48
C GLN A 82 -2.59 -8.67 -1.48
N ASN A 83 -1.91 -7.62 -1.03
CA ASN A 83 -1.55 -6.49 -1.87
C ASN A 83 -0.04 -6.25 -1.80
N VAL A 84 0.52 -5.82 -2.91
CA VAL A 84 1.91 -5.36 -3.01
C VAL A 84 1.87 -4.00 -3.70
N GLY A 85 2.65 -3.04 -3.21
CA GLY A 85 2.61 -1.71 -3.80
C GLY A 85 3.77 -0.83 -3.38
N VAL A 86 3.80 0.34 -4.01
CA VAL A 86 4.71 1.44 -3.68
C VAL A 86 3.90 2.69 -3.32
N LYS A 87 4.40 3.50 -2.39
CA LYS A 87 3.81 4.79 -2.02
C LYS A 87 4.86 5.88 -2.24
N LEU A 88 4.45 6.97 -2.88
CA LEU A 88 5.26 8.18 -3.07
C LEU A 88 4.54 9.35 -2.42
N GLY A 89 5.24 10.08 -1.54
CA GLY A 89 4.77 11.29 -0.88
C GLY A 89 5.74 12.45 -1.07
N TYR A 90 5.26 13.68 -0.91
CA TYR A 90 6.06 14.91 -0.95
C TYR A 90 5.73 15.77 0.28
N ARG A 91 6.74 16.32 0.95
CA ARG A 91 6.60 17.19 2.13
C ARG A 91 6.97 18.63 1.74
N TRP A 92 5.96 19.49 1.65
CA TRP A 92 6.11 20.94 1.51
C TRP A 92 6.35 21.62 2.86
#